data_AF-A0A6N7F5B9-F1
#
_entry.id   AF-A0A6N7F5B9-F1
#
_cell.length_a   1.000
_cell.length_b   1.000
_cell.length_c   1.000
_cell.angle_alpha   90.00
_cell.angle_beta   90.00
_cell.angle_gamma   90.00
#
_symmetry.space_group_name_H-M   'P 1'
#
loop_
_entity.id
_entity.type
_entity.pdbx_description
1 polymer ?
#
loop_
_entity_poly.entity_id
_entity_poly.type
_entity_poly.pdbx_seq_one_letter_code
_entity_poly.pdbx_strand_id
1 'polypeptide(L)' 'MSGLGMGGSARGTVLKTVSDYRAALRRVAELRGEGERAETNMDLADLEGAIARYVAKPDRPATRKGRPKEGSSDTT' A
#
# COMPACT_ATOMS: atom_id res chain seq x y z
N MET A 1 19.35 -12.49 20.48
CA MET A 1 19.04 -11.05 20.67
C MET A 1 19.35 -10.35 19.36
N SER A 2 18.36 -10.17 18.49
CA SER A 2 18.51 -9.46 17.22
C SER A 2 17.71 -8.16 17.31
N GLY A 3 18.41 -7.06 17.06
CA GLY A 3 18.03 -5.71 17.46
C GLY A 3 16.75 -5.19 16.81
N LEU A 4 15.97 -4.49 17.64
CA LEU A 4 14.94 -3.56 17.18
C LEU A 4 15.63 -2.37 16.51
N GLY A 5 15.61 -2.35 15.18
CA GLY A 5 15.82 -1.12 14.41
C GLY A 5 14.57 -0.24 14.48
N MET A 6 14.30 0.37 15.63
CA MET A 6 13.36 1.49 15.76
C MET A 6 14.19 2.78 15.71
N GLY A 7 14.40 3.30 14.51
CA GLY A 7 15.11 4.56 14.32
C GLY A 7 15.13 4.97 12.87
N GLY A 8 14.46 6.07 12.54
CA GLY A 8 14.75 6.84 11.34
C GLY A 8 13.55 7.17 10.46
N SER A 9 12.86 8.25 10.83
CA SER A 9 12.50 9.35 9.93
C SER A 9 11.50 9.09 8.81
N ALA A 10 10.37 9.77 8.92
CA ALA A 10 9.48 10.13 7.83
C ALA A 10 10.24 10.75 6.64
N ARG A 11 10.61 9.88 5.70
CA ARG A 11 10.89 10.25 4.30
C ARG A 11 10.19 9.25 3.40
N GLY A 12 8.93 9.53 3.13
CA GLY A 12 8.11 8.82 2.14
C GLY A 12 7.82 7.38 2.55
N THR A 13 6.85 7.19 3.44
CA THR A 13 6.35 5.86 3.78
C THR A 13 5.72 5.23 2.53
N VAL A 14 6.46 4.37 1.83
CA VAL A 14 5.95 3.60 0.70
C VAL A 14 5.50 2.24 1.22
N LEU A 15 4.19 2.03 1.29
CA LEU A 15 3.61 0.74 1.67
C LEU A 15 3.73 -0.22 0.48
N LYS A 16 4.57 -1.25 0.61
CA LYS A 16 4.80 -2.25 -0.45
C LYS A 16 4.14 -3.57 -0.13
N THR A 17 4.06 -3.93 1.15
CA THR A 17 3.51 -5.20 1.62
C THR A 17 2.28 -5.00 2.49
N VAL A 18 1.49 -6.07 2.66
CA VAL A 18 0.35 -6.09 3.60
C VAL A 18 0.83 -5.89 5.04
N SER A 19 2.05 -6.34 5.37
CA SER A 19 2.67 -6.14 6.69
C SER A 19 2.93 -4.65 6.94
N ASP A 20 3.50 -3.94 5.97
CA ASP A 20 3.75 -2.49 6.06
C ASP A 20 2.45 -1.72 6.23
N TYR A 21 1.41 -2.10 5.46
CA TYR A 21 0.08 -1.51 5.58
C TYR A 21 -0.52 -1.68 6.98
N ARG A 22 -0.41 -2.88 7.56
CA ARG A 22 -0.87 -3.15 8.93
C ARG A 22 -0.05 -2.40 9.98
N ALA A 23 1.25 -2.24 9.78
CA ALA A 23 2.10 -1.44 10.65
C ALA A 23 1.70 0.06 10.60
N ALA A 24 1.46 0.59 9.41
CA ALA A 24 1.01 1.97 9.22
C ALA A 24 -0.35 2.23 9.90
N LEU A 25 -1.32 1.32 9.75
CA LEU A 25 -2.62 1.44 10.42
C LEU A 25 -2.50 1.48 11.95
N ARG A 26 -1.65 0.65 12.55
CA ARG A 26 -1.41 0.67 14.00
C ARG A 26 -0.81 1.99 14.43
N ARG A 27 0.18 2.50 13.67
CA ARG A 27 0.82 3.77 14.00
C ARG A 27 -0.13 4.96 13.91
N VAL A 28 -1.02 4.98 12.91
CA VAL A 28 -2.09 5.98 12.80
C VAL A 28 -3.03 5.93 14.00
N ALA A 29 -3.41 4.73 14.46
CA ALA A 29 -4.28 4.56 15.62
C ALA A 29 -3.62 5.05 16.92
N GLU A 30 -2.32 4.77 17.11
CA GLU A 30 -1.54 5.29 18.25
C GLU A 30 -1.51 6.82 18.24
N LEU A 31 -1.10 7.43 17.13
CA LEU A 31 -1.01 8.89 16.99
C LEU A 31 -2.37 9.57 17.25
N ARG A 32 -3.45 9.04 16.68
CA ARG A 32 -4.80 9.56 16.95
C ARG A 32 -5.25 9.35 18.40
N GLY A 33 -4.82 8.26 19.04
CA GLY A 33 -5.07 7.99 20.46
C GLY A 33 -4.35 8.97 21.39
N GLU A 34 -3.18 9.46 20.96
CA GLU A 34 -2.42 10.53 21.63
C GLU A 34 -3.03 11.93 21.40
N GLY A 35 -4.03 12.04 20.52
CA GLY A 35 -4.71 13.30 20.18
C GLY A 35 -4.09 14.04 18.99
N GLU A 36 -3.10 13.45 18.33
CA GLU A 36 -2.46 14.03 17.15
C GLU A 36 -3.44 14.10 15.96
N ARG A 37 -3.30 15.16 15.16
CA ARG A 37 -4.07 15.39 13.93
C ARG A 37 -3.12 15.52 12.76
N ALA A 38 -3.56 15.09 11.57
CA ALA A 38 -2.77 15.21 10.35
C ALA A 38 -2.39 16.69 10.04
N GLU A 39 -3.19 17.65 10.51
CA GLU A 39 -2.94 19.09 10.38
C GLU A 39 -1.74 19.56 11.23
N THR A 40 -1.48 18.91 12.37
CA THR A 40 -0.43 19.29 13.32
C THR A 40 0.75 18.33 13.30
N ASN A 41 0.56 17.14 12.73
CA ASN A 41 1.54 16.06 12.70
C ASN A 41 1.73 15.55 11.27
N MET A 42 2.86 15.95 10.67
CA MET A 42 3.20 15.55 9.31
C MET A 42 3.38 14.04 9.16
N ASP A 43 3.85 13.34 10.21
CA ASP A 43 4.02 11.89 10.15
C ASP A 43 2.65 11.19 10.03
N LEU A 44 1.64 11.70 10.74
CA LEU A 44 0.27 11.22 10.62
C LEU A 44 -0.29 11.48 9.21
N ALA A 45 -0.09 12.68 8.66
CA ALA A 45 -0.52 13.01 7.31
C ALA A 45 0.15 12.12 6.24
N ASP A 46 1.45 11.87 6.37
CA ASP A 46 2.20 11.00 5.46
C ASP A 46 1.73 9.55 5.54
N LEU A 47 1.47 9.03 6.76
CA LEU A 47 0.93 7.69 6.95
C LEU A 47 -0.46 7.55 6.35
N GLU A 48 -1.35 8.51 6.57
CA GLU A 48 -2.70 8.52 5.99
C GLU A 48 -2.64 8.58 4.45
N GLY A 49 -1.76 9.42 3.89
CA GLY A 49 -1.52 9.51 2.45
C GLY A 49 -0.95 8.21 1.86
N ALA A 50 -0.03 7.56 2.58
CA ALA A 50 0.55 6.29 2.17
C ALA A 50 -0.48 5.16 2.17
N ILE A 51 -1.33 5.09 3.21
CA ILE A 51 -2.46 4.15 3.34
C ILE A 51 -3.45 4.37 2.19
N ALA A 52 -3.83 5.62 1.91
CA ALA A 52 -4.76 5.95 0.83
C ALA A 52 -4.21 5.58 -0.56
N ARG A 53 -2.89 5.66 -0.76
CA ARG A 53 -2.22 5.28 -2.00
C ARG A 53 -1.92 3.79 -2.11
N TYR A 54 -2.03 3.03 -1.02
CA TYR A 54 -1.75 1.60 -1.03
C TYR A 54 -2.83 0.85 -1.81
N VAL A 55 -2.55 0.61 -3.07
CA VAL A 55 -3.30 -0.34 -3.89
C VAL A 55 -2.71 -1.73 -3.63
N ALA A 56 -3.43 -2.55 -2.87
CA ALA A 56 -3.08 -3.96 -2.72
C ALA A 56 -3.12 -4.59 -4.13
N LYS A 57 -1.95 -4.82 -4.73
CA LYS A 57 -1.88 -5.56 -5.99
C LYS A 57 -2.40 -6.97 -5.71
N PRO A 58 -3.48 -7.42 -6.35
CA PRO A 58 -3.87 -8.81 -6.23
C PRO A 58 -2.71 -9.66 -6.74
N ASP A 59 -2.32 -10.66 -5.95
CA ASP A 59 -1.29 -11.68 -6.19
C ASP A 59 -1.64 -12.61 -7.37
N ARG A 60 -2.17 -12.07 -8.47
CA ARG A 60 -2.51 -12.85 -9.65
C ARG A 60 -1.64 -12.43 -10.83
N PRO A 61 -1.02 -13.39 -11.54
CA PRO A 61 -0.48 -13.08 -12.86
C PRO A 61 -1.63 -12.52 -13.69
N ALA A 62 -1.36 -11.42 -14.41
CA ALA A 62 -2.29 -10.87 -15.38
C ALA A 62 -2.45 -11.86 -16.54
N THR A 63 -3.14 -12.98 -16.33
CA THR A 63 -3.69 -13.76 -17.44
C THR A 63 -4.85 -12.95 -17.99
N ARG A 64 -4.53 -12.11 -18.97
CA ARG A 64 -5.48 -11.51 -19.90
C ARG A 64 -6.48 -12.59 -20.33
N LYS A 65 -7.67 -12.58 -19.73
CA LYS A 65 -8.81 -13.36 -20.17
C LYS A 65 -9.43 -12.58 -21.32
N GLY A 66 -9.32 -13.12 -22.54
CA GLY A 66 -10.08 -12.65 -23.70
C GLY A 66 -9.31 -11.78 -24.68
N ARG A 67 -8.55 -12.39 -25.58
CA ARG A 67 -8.72 -12.08 -27.00
C ARG A 67 -9.34 -13.32 -27.63
N PRO A 68 -10.64 -13.38 -27.93
CA PRO A 68 -11.08 -14.29 -28.97
C PRO A 68 -10.29 -13.90 -30.22
N LYS A 69 -9.57 -14.88 -30.79
CA LYS A 69 -8.96 -14.73 -32.11
C LYS A 69 -10.14 -14.54 -33.06
N GLU A 70 -10.40 -13.30 -33.45
CA GLU A 70 -11.44 -12.96 -34.42
C GLU A 70 -11.24 -13.83 -35.68
N GLY A 71 -12.31 -14.52 -36.08
CA GLY A 71 -12.78 -14.58 -37.46
C GLY A 71 -11.88 -15.26 -38.49
N SER A 72 -12.29 -16.47 -38.87
CA SER A 72 -12.70 -16.84 -40.23
C SER A 72 -11.83 -16.42 -41.43
N SER A 73 -11.30 -17.46 -42.08
CA SER A 73 -11.34 -17.66 -43.53
C SER A 73 -11.04 -19.15 -43.73
N ASP A 74 -12.04 -20.02 -43.79
CA ASP A 74 -12.81 -20.33 -45.01
C ASP A 74 -12.02 -20.02 -46.28
N THR A 75 -11.27 -21.00 -46.77
CA THR A 75 -10.82 -21.08 -48.16
C THR A 75 -10.57 -22.55 -48.50
N THR A 76 -11.53 -23.10 -49.26
CA THR A 76 -11.45 -24.15 -50.30
C THR A 76 -10.46 -25.30 -50.12
#